data_AF-A0A3E0WP95-F1
#
_entry.id   AF-A0A3E0WP95-F1
#
_cell.length_a   1.000
_cell.length_b   1.000
_cell.length_c   1.000
_cell.angle_alpha   90.00
_cell.angle_beta   90.00
_cell.angle_gamma   90.00
#
_symmetry.space_group_name_H-M   'P 1'
#
loop_
_entity.id
_entity.type
_entity.pdbx_description
1 polymer ?
#
loop_
_entity_poly.entity_id
_entity_poly.type
_entity_poly.pdbx_seq_one_letter_code
_entity_poly.pdbx_strand_id
1 'polypeptide(L)'
;MEVTTLEQTEKQETVQQQAKSRPKRKSKRTVTKPQGYKEFETLAKEILEAEGVSYFEWLHEKHQEIILNFNLSNQKEIAELAREEE
;
A
#
# COMPACT_ATOMS: atom_id res chain seq x y z
N MET A 1 31.11 1.55 51.55
CA MET A 1 30.12 0.86 50.69
C MET A 1 28.80 0.67 51.46
N GLU A 2 27.83 1.59 51.50
CA GLU A 2 27.55 2.81 50.69
C GLU A 2 27.33 2.51 49.19
N VAL A 3 26.35 3.03 48.43
CA VAL A 3 25.05 3.78 48.60
C VAL A 3 24.27 3.62 47.26
N THR A 4 23.01 4.00 46.99
CA THR A 4 21.88 4.70 47.64
C THR A 4 20.65 3.75 47.76
N THR A 5 19.38 4.07 48.12
CA THR A 5 18.48 5.26 48.26
C THR A 5 17.74 5.76 47.00
N LEU A 6 16.43 5.44 46.93
CA LEU A 6 15.25 6.12 46.33
C LEU A 6 15.39 7.23 45.26
N GLU A 7 14.64 7.08 44.14
CA GLU A 7 13.84 8.15 43.48
C GLU A 7 12.69 7.45 42.68
N GLN A 8 11.40 7.62 42.99
CA GLN A 8 10.46 8.73 42.66
C GLN A 8 10.17 8.89 41.15
N THR A 9 9.03 8.36 40.66
CA THR A 9 7.69 8.99 40.47
C THR A 9 7.54 9.96 39.30
N GLU A 10 6.57 9.69 38.43
CA GLU A 10 5.58 10.71 38.03
C GLU A 10 4.19 10.06 37.82
N LYS A 11 3.12 10.81 38.08
CA LYS A 11 1.73 10.47 37.72
C LYS A 11 1.29 11.38 36.57
N GLN A 12 0.63 10.86 35.55
CA GLN A 12 -0.29 11.67 34.74
C GLN A 12 -1.62 10.94 34.54
N GLU A 13 -2.70 11.65 34.88
CA GLU A 13 -4.10 11.23 34.84
C GLU A 13 -4.88 12.33 34.09
N THR A 14 -6.08 12.03 33.56
CA THR A 14 -6.86 12.90 32.64
C THR A 14 -6.16 13.14 31.28
N VAL A 15 -6.83 13.43 30.16
CA VAL A 15 -8.19 13.99 29.94
C VAL A 15 -9.00 13.14 28.94
N GLN A 16 -10.29 12.94 29.22
CA GLN A 16 -11.25 12.46 28.21
C GLN A 16 -11.50 13.55 27.15
N GLN A 17 -10.87 13.46 25.98
CA GLN A 17 -11.19 14.34 24.87
C GLN A 17 -12.30 13.76 23.98
N GLN A 18 -13.42 14.46 23.90
CA GLN A 18 -14.55 14.12 23.03
C GLN A 18 -14.14 14.22 21.56
N ALA A 19 -13.77 13.08 20.96
CA ALA A 19 -13.44 13.00 19.55
C ALA A 19 -14.68 13.25 18.68
N LYS A 20 -14.86 14.52 18.26
CA LYS A 20 -15.87 14.92 17.27
C LYS A 20 -15.82 13.96 16.08
N SER A 21 -16.97 13.47 15.66
CA SER A 21 -17.12 12.40 14.66
C SER A 21 -16.69 12.82 13.25
N ARG A 22 -15.36 12.88 13.04
CA ARG A 22 -14.72 13.08 11.74
C ARG A 22 -15.35 12.11 10.74
N PRO A 23 -15.80 12.57 9.56
CA PRO A 23 -16.49 11.72 8.61
C PRO A 23 -15.64 10.49 8.31
N LYS A 24 -16.20 9.29 8.52
CA LYS A 24 -15.52 8.02 8.29
C LYS A 24 -15.07 7.98 6.83
N ARG A 25 -13.78 8.20 6.57
CA ARG A 25 -13.17 7.95 5.26
C ARG A 25 -13.57 6.54 4.86
N LYS A 26 -14.29 6.39 3.73
CA LYS A 26 -14.69 5.07 3.20
C LYS A 26 -13.43 4.22 3.20
N SER A 27 -13.42 3.11 3.95
CA SER A 27 -12.22 2.29 4.07
C SER A 27 -11.82 1.84 2.66
N LYS A 28 -10.66 2.30 2.19
CA LYS A 28 -10.16 1.97 0.85
C LYS A 28 -10.01 0.46 0.84
N ARG A 29 -10.86 -0.24 0.06
CA ARG A 29 -10.99 -1.70 0.07
C ARG A 29 -9.60 -2.31 0.14
N THR A 30 -9.26 -2.90 1.28
CA THR A 30 -7.94 -3.50 1.49
C THR A 30 -7.89 -4.74 0.62
N VAL A 31 -7.33 -4.60 -0.58
CA VAL A 31 -7.01 -5.72 -1.45
C VAL A 31 -5.96 -6.54 -0.72
N THR A 32 -6.42 -7.57 -0.02
CA THR A 32 -5.56 -8.48 0.72
C THR A 32 -4.59 -9.10 -0.27
N LYS A 33 -3.28 -8.88 -0.06
CA LYS A 33 -2.24 -9.52 -0.86
C LYS A 33 -2.44 -11.05 -0.79
N PRO A 34 -2.40 -11.78 -1.92
CA PRO A 34 -2.53 -13.24 -1.90
C PRO A 34 -1.53 -13.92 -0.96
N GLN A 35 -1.89 -15.13 -0.49
CA GLN A 35 -0.95 -15.99 0.23
C GLN A 35 0.30 -16.24 -0.62
N GLY A 36 1.49 -16.17 -0.02
CA GLY A 36 2.76 -16.31 -0.73
C GLY A 36 3.26 -15.04 -1.44
N TYR A 37 2.49 -13.93 -1.44
CA TYR A 37 2.86 -12.73 -2.21
C TYR A 37 4.27 -12.21 -1.86
N LYS A 38 4.67 -12.21 -0.58
CA LYS A 38 5.97 -11.63 -0.19
C LYS A 38 7.12 -12.54 -0.61
N GLU A 39 6.91 -13.84 -0.55
CA GLU A 39 7.82 -14.88 -0.97
C GLU A 39 8.07 -14.78 -2.48
N PHE A 40 7.00 -14.67 -3.28
CA PHE A 40 7.12 -14.42 -4.73
C PHE A 40 7.68 -13.03 -5.07
N GLU A 41 7.34 -11.97 -4.31
CA GLU A 41 7.93 -10.62 -4.47
C GLU A 41 9.45 -10.63 -4.20
N THR A 42 9.91 -11.46 -3.26
CA THR A 42 11.33 -11.59 -2.92
C THR A 42 12.08 -12.38 -3.98
N LEU A 43 11.56 -13.55 -4.38
CA LEU A 43 12.14 -14.38 -5.44
C LEU A 43 12.23 -13.63 -6.78
N ALA A 44 11.22 -12.83 -7.13
CA ALA A 44 11.25 -12.00 -8.35
C ALA A 44 12.31 -10.89 -8.29
N LYS A 45 12.67 -10.39 -7.11
CA LYS A 45 13.78 -9.43 -6.94
C LYS A 45 15.12 -10.12 -7.08
N GLU A 46 15.31 -11.25 -6.42
CA GLU A 46 16.55 -12.04 -6.48
C GLU A 46 16.89 -12.48 -7.91
N ILE A 47 15.90 -12.89 -8.70
CA ILE A 47 16.08 -13.24 -10.12
C ILE A 47 16.49 -12.02 -10.95
N LEU A 48 15.75 -10.91 -10.86
CA LEU A 48 16.04 -9.72 -11.68
C LEU A 48 17.35 -9.05 -11.27
N GLU A 49 17.69 -9.04 -9.98
CA GLU A 49 18.99 -8.53 -9.49
C GLU A 49 20.16 -9.38 -10.01
N ALA A 50 20.00 -10.71 -10.10
CA ALA A 50 20.98 -11.60 -10.73
C ALA A 50 21.10 -11.41 -12.26
N GLU A 51 20.03 -10.96 -12.92
CA GLU A 51 20.03 -10.54 -14.33
C GLU A 51 20.54 -9.10 -14.54
N GLY A 52 20.79 -8.34 -13.47
CA GLY A 52 21.19 -6.93 -13.51
C GLY A 52 20.05 -5.95 -13.82
N VAL A 53 18.79 -6.39 -13.72
CA VAL A 53 17.58 -5.64 -14.06
C VAL A 53 16.94 -5.04 -12.80
N SER A 54 16.52 -3.77 -12.89
CA SER A 54 15.79 -3.11 -11.80
C SER A 54 14.38 -3.69 -11.64
N TYR A 55 14.12 -4.36 -10.51
CA TYR A 55 12.79 -4.91 -10.18
C TYR A 55 11.65 -3.90 -10.35
N PHE A 56 11.85 -2.65 -9.94
CA PHE A 56 10.82 -1.61 -10.01
C PHE A 56 10.60 -1.06 -11.42
N GLU A 57 11.61 -1.14 -12.28
CA GLU A 57 11.54 -0.75 -13.69
C GLU A 57 10.79 -1.81 -14.50
N TRP A 58 11.20 -3.08 -14.36
CA TRP A 58 10.47 -4.24 -14.90
C TRP A 58 9.00 -4.26 -14.44
N LEU A 59 8.74 -4.00 -13.16
CA LEU A 59 7.38 -3.93 -12.62
C LEU A 59 6.57 -2.76 -13.23
N HIS A 60 7.23 -1.63 -13.54
CA HIS A 60 6.59 -0.52 -14.24
C HIS A 60 6.21 -0.91 -15.68
N GLU A 61 7.15 -1.50 -16.44
CA GLU A 61 6.92 -1.96 -17.81
C GLU A 61 5.75 -2.97 -17.87
N LYS A 62 5.77 -3.99 -17.01
CA LYS A 62 4.70 -5.00 -16.95
C LYS A 62 3.35 -4.39 -16.57
N HIS A 63 3.31 -3.34 -15.75
CA HIS A 63 2.09 -2.63 -15.44
C HIS A 63 1.56 -1.79 -16.63
N GLN A 64 2.46 -1.13 -17.39
CA GLN A 64 2.08 -0.42 -18.62
C GLN A 64 1.55 -1.39 -19.69
N GLU A 65 2.19 -2.54 -19.87
CA GLU A 65 1.75 -3.61 -20.79
C GLU A 65 0.32 -4.09 -20.45
N ILE A 66 0.03 -4.30 -19.16
CA ILE A 66 -1.32 -4.70 -18.70
C ILE A 66 -2.34 -3.58 -18.96
N ILE A 67 -2.01 -2.31 -18.68
CA ILE A 67 -2.92 -1.17 -18.93
C ILE A 67 -3.18 -1.00 -20.43
N LEU A 68 -2.14 -1.10 -21.27
CA LEU A 68 -2.28 -0.98 -22.72
C LEU A 68 -3.15 -2.11 -23.28
N ASN A 69 -2.89 -3.36 -22.88
CA ASN A 69 -3.69 -4.51 -23.30
C ASN A 69 -5.14 -4.42 -22.82
N PHE A 70 -5.39 -3.90 -21.62
CA PHE A 70 -6.74 -3.60 -21.14
C PHE A 70 -7.44 -2.54 -22.02
N ASN A 71 -6.78 -1.41 -22.29
CA ASN A 71 -7.35 -0.33 -23.09
C ASN A 71 -7.65 -0.77 -24.55
N LEU A 72 -6.77 -1.58 -25.15
CA LEU A 72 -6.98 -2.15 -26.49
C LEU A 72 -8.14 -3.17 -26.50
N SER A 73 -8.22 -4.04 -25.49
CA SER A 73 -9.26 -5.07 -25.41
C SER A 73 -10.66 -4.48 -25.21
N ASN A 74 -10.76 -3.42 -24.41
CA ASN A 74 -12.03 -2.79 -24.01
C ASN A 74 -12.30 -1.47 -24.75
N GLN A 75 -11.61 -1.20 -25.87
CA GLN A 75 -11.63 0.08 -26.58
C GLN A 75 -13.06 0.59 -26.90
N LYS A 76 -13.98 -0.32 -27.24
CA LYS A 76 -15.38 0.02 -27.54
C LYS A 76 -16.15 0.48 -26.31
N GLU A 77 -16.07 -0.28 -25.22
CA GLU A 77 -16.74 0.04 -23.95
C GLU A 77 -16.22 1.38 -23.39
N ILE A 78 -14.91 1.61 -23.47
CA ILE A 78 -14.28 2.89 -23.09
C ILE A 78 -14.82 4.05 -23.95
N ALA A 79 -14.96 3.85 -25.27
CA ALA A 79 -15.48 4.87 -26.18
C ALA A 79 -17.00 5.10 -26.09
N GLU A 80 -17.75 4.11 -25.62
CA GLU A 80 -19.19 4.24 -25.34
C GLU A 80 -19.43 4.95 -24.01
N LEU A 81 -18.69 4.61 -22.95
CA LEU A 81 -18.72 5.33 -21.66
C LEU A 81 -18.28 6.80 -21.81
N ALA A 82 -17.20 7.06 -22.57
CA ALA A 82 -16.73 8.42 -22.81
C ALA A 82 -17.73 9.31 -23.59
N ARG A 83 -18.75 8.71 -24.22
CA ARG A 83 -19.87 9.39 -24.89
C ARG A 83 -21.11 9.54 -24.01
N GLU A 84 -21.13 8.96 -22.81
CA GLU A 84 -22.23 9.08 -21.84
C GLU A 84 -21.95 10.17 -20.78
N GLU A 85 -20.70 10.68 -20.72
CA GLU A 85 -20.29 11.81 -19.87
C GLU A 85 -20.26 13.18 -20.60
N GLU A 86 -20.72 13.27 -21.86
CA GLU A 86 -20.78 14.50 -22.70
C GLU A 86 -22.22 15.00 -22.95
#